data_AF-A0ABD5WIH3-F1
#
_entry.id   AF-A0ABD5WIH3-F1
#
_cell.length_a   1.000
_cell.length_b   1.000
_cell.length_c   1.000
_cell.angle_alpha   90.00
_cell.angle_beta   90.00
_cell.angle_gamma   90.00
#
_symmetry.space_group_name_H-M   'P 1'
#
loop_
_entity.id
_entity.type
_entity.pdbx_description
1 polymer ?
#
loop_
_entity_poly.entity_id
_entity_poly.type
_entity_poly.pdbx_seq_one_letter_code
_entity_poly.pdbx_strand_id
1 'polypeptide(L)'
;MSFNKAHEHEQAAQQHRENGDFVEAGECYTAAAYIYLADWPPTHRGKNVSHGEYYLLNAATCYRLGGCTDRARNRCQQGVLIAEELLDRTKNIGGTTAYDRARYAAWYEFIGDFRVVGILTEKVSAYERAEQIYFEEETHH
;
A
#
# COMPACT_ATOMS: atom_id res chain seq x y z
N MET A 1 -10.53 -15.79 -12.89
CA MET A 1 -11.30 -14.74 -13.61
C MET A 1 -11.12 -13.34 -13.03
N SER A 2 -10.90 -13.16 -11.72
CA SER A 2 -10.80 -11.82 -11.11
C SER A 2 -9.55 -11.01 -11.54
N PHE A 3 -8.37 -11.64 -11.65
CA PHE A 3 -7.11 -10.93 -11.89
C PHE A 3 -6.96 -10.29 -13.26
N ASN A 4 -7.60 -10.84 -14.31
CA ASN A 4 -7.59 -10.20 -15.64
C ASN A 4 -8.25 -8.82 -15.57
N LYS A 5 -9.34 -8.67 -14.81
CA LYS A 5 -10.00 -7.38 -14.60
C LYS A 5 -9.13 -6.42 -13.79
N ALA A 6 -8.40 -6.91 -12.79
CA ALA A 6 -7.46 -6.08 -12.04
C ALA A 6 -6.38 -5.49 -12.96
N HIS A 7 -5.86 -6.32 -13.87
CA HIS A 7 -4.85 -5.90 -14.83
C HIS A 7 -5.40 -4.93 -15.90
N GLU A 8 -6.63 -5.15 -16.38
CA GLU A 8 -7.31 -4.21 -17.28
C GLU A 8 -7.44 -2.82 -16.62
N HIS A 9 -7.84 -2.77 -15.34
CA HIS A 9 -7.92 -1.52 -14.59
C HIS A 9 -6.55 -0.88 -14.36
N GLU A 10 -5.51 -1.68 -14.08
CA GLU A 10 -4.14 -1.18 -13.98
C GLU A 10 -3.68 -0.50 -15.27
N GLN A 11 -3.85 -1.15 -16.42
CA GLN A 11 -3.45 -0.61 -17.72
C GLN A 11 -4.21 0.69 -18.03
N ALA A 12 -5.52 0.70 -17.78
CA ALA A 12 -6.34 1.91 -17.94
C ALA A 12 -5.86 3.04 -17.02
N ALA A 13 -5.52 2.72 -15.76
CA ALA A 13 -5.02 3.71 -14.81
C ALA A 13 -3.68 4.31 -15.25
N GLN A 14 -2.77 3.49 -15.77
CA GLN A 14 -1.49 3.94 -16.32
C GLN A 14 -1.70 4.89 -17.51
N GLN A 15 -2.57 4.52 -18.45
CA GLN A 15 -2.89 5.34 -19.60
C GLN A 15 -3.47 6.70 -19.21
N HIS A 16 -4.44 6.73 -18.29
CA HIS A 16 -5.00 8.00 -17.79
C HIS A 16 -3.94 8.85 -17.08
N ARG A 17 -3.06 8.23 -16.27
CA ARG A 17 -1.99 8.94 -15.58
C ARG A 17 -0.99 9.57 -16.56
N GLU A 18 -0.62 8.85 -17.62
CA GLU A 18 0.28 9.35 -18.68
C GLU A 18 -0.33 10.51 -19.46
N ASN A 19 -1.66 10.52 -19.62
CA ASN A 19 -2.39 11.62 -20.25
C ASN A 19 -2.61 12.83 -19.33
N GLY A 20 -2.34 12.70 -18.01
CA GLY A 20 -2.62 13.73 -17.01
C GLY A 20 -4.05 13.70 -16.45
N ASP A 21 -4.85 12.69 -16.81
CA ASP A 21 -6.22 12.46 -16.32
C ASP A 21 -6.18 11.81 -14.93
N PHE A 22 -5.66 12.54 -13.94
CA PHE A 22 -5.33 11.95 -12.64
C PHE A 22 -6.55 11.45 -11.84
N VAL A 23 -7.72 12.04 -12.01
CA VAL A 23 -8.92 11.58 -11.27
C VAL A 23 -9.36 10.21 -11.80
N GLU A 24 -9.41 10.06 -13.12
CA GLU A 24 -9.75 8.83 -13.84
C GLU A 24 -8.72 7.73 -13.56
N ALA A 25 -7.43 8.08 -13.51
CA ALA A 25 -6.37 7.18 -13.08
C ALA A 25 -6.62 6.70 -11.63
N GLY A 26 -7.04 7.60 -10.74
CA GLY A 26 -7.39 7.28 -9.36
C GLY A 26 -8.56 6.29 -9.22
N GLU A 27 -9.60 6.45 -10.04
CA GLU A 27 -10.73 5.51 -10.09
C GLU A 27 -10.29 4.11 -10.56
N CYS A 28 -9.49 4.05 -11.63
CA CYS A 28 -9.00 2.79 -12.17
C CYS A 28 -8.07 2.07 -11.17
N TYR A 29 -7.13 2.80 -10.56
CA TYR A 29 -6.28 2.23 -9.50
C TYR A 29 -7.07 1.78 -8.28
N THR A 30 -8.13 2.51 -7.89
CA THR A 30 -9.03 2.07 -6.81
C THR A 30 -9.70 0.74 -7.16
N ALA A 31 -10.23 0.60 -8.38
CA ALA A 31 -10.88 -0.63 -8.83
C ALA A 31 -9.90 -1.81 -8.84
N ALA A 32 -8.68 -1.62 -9.36
CA ALA A 32 -7.62 -2.62 -9.33
C ALA A 32 -7.28 -3.03 -7.88
N ALA A 33 -7.08 -2.04 -7.00
CA ALA A 33 -6.76 -2.25 -5.58
C ALA A 33 -7.81 -3.14 -4.91
N TYR A 34 -9.10 -2.82 -5.05
CA TYR A 34 -10.17 -3.61 -4.43
C TYR A 34 -10.28 -5.03 -4.98
N ILE A 35 -9.99 -5.26 -6.26
CA ILE A 35 -9.96 -6.62 -6.82
C ILE A 35 -8.81 -7.43 -6.21
N TYR A 36 -7.64 -6.83 -6.05
CA TYR A 36 -6.49 -7.48 -5.42
C TYR A 36 -6.71 -7.74 -3.92
N LEU A 37 -7.34 -6.80 -3.21
CA LEU A 37 -7.68 -6.92 -1.79
C LEU A 37 -8.82 -7.91 -1.51
N ALA A 38 -9.72 -8.12 -2.48
CA ALA A 38 -10.82 -9.07 -2.37
C ALA A 38 -10.34 -10.54 -2.32
N ASP A 39 -9.08 -10.82 -2.67
CA ASP A 39 -8.45 -12.14 -2.52
C ASP A 39 -8.07 -12.40 -1.05
N TRP A 40 -9.09 -12.45 -0.18
CA TRP A 40 -8.96 -12.60 1.27
C TRP A 40 -9.50 -13.96 1.77
N PRO A 41 -8.82 -14.65 2.70
CA PRO A 41 -7.54 -14.28 3.32
C PRO A 41 -6.36 -14.43 2.34
N PRO A 42 -5.32 -13.57 2.44
CA PRO A 42 -4.15 -13.68 1.58
C PRO A 42 -3.57 -15.08 1.69
N THR A 43 -3.48 -15.77 0.55
CA THR A 43 -2.74 -17.03 0.50
C THR A 43 -1.26 -16.78 0.84
N HIS A 44 -0.57 -17.81 1.34
CA HIS A 44 0.79 -17.72 1.92
C HIS A 44 1.83 -17.05 0.99
N ARG A 45 1.54 -16.88 -0.30
CA ARG A 45 2.38 -16.16 -1.27
C ARG A 45 2.20 -14.64 -1.32
N GLY A 46 1.28 -14.02 -0.57
CA GLY A 46 1.26 -12.59 -0.22
C GLY A 46 1.26 -11.51 -1.34
N LYS A 47 1.57 -11.86 -2.60
CA LYS A 47 1.79 -10.94 -3.71
C LYS A 47 0.57 -10.06 -4.00
N ASN A 48 -0.62 -10.64 -3.89
CA ASN A 48 -1.85 -9.97 -4.30
C ASN A 48 -2.22 -8.83 -3.34
N VAL A 49 -2.02 -9.01 -2.04
CA VAL A 49 -2.40 -7.97 -1.08
C VAL A 49 -1.43 -6.78 -1.12
N SER A 50 -0.13 -7.01 -1.29
CA SER A 50 0.83 -5.92 -1.49
C SER A 50 0.55 -5.13 -2.79
N HIS A 51 0.08 -5.79 -3.85
CA HIS A 51 -0.43 -5.08 -5.04
C HIS A 51 -1.66 -4.23 -4.71
N GLY A 52 -2.58 -4.76 -3.91
CA GLY A 52 -3.75 -4.04 -3.41
C GLY A 52 -3.38 -2.71 -2.74
N GLU A 53 -2.44 -2.75 -1.79
CA GLU A 53 -1.95 -1.54 -1.12
C GLU A 53 -1.22 -0.58 -2.06
N TYR A 54 -0.35 -1.12 -2.91
CA TYR A 54 0.38 -0.33 -3.90
C TYR A 54 -0.56 0.45 -4.83
N TYR A 55 -1.62 -0.18 -5.35
CA TYR A 55 -2.59 0.52 -6.19
C TYR A 55 -3.48 1.47 -5.39
N LEU A 56 -3.79 1.17 -4.13
CA LEU A 56 -4.52 2.11 -3.28
C LEU A 56 -3.72 3.39 -3.00
N LEU A 57 -2.40 3.26 -2.81
CA LEU A 57 -1.48 4.39 -2.66
C LEU A 57 -1.34 5.21 -3.94
N ASN A 58 -1.25 4.54 -5.09
CA ASN A 58 -1.26 5.21 -6.39
C ASN A 58 -2.58 5.93 -6.65
N ALA A 59 -3.72 5.33 -6.29
CA ALA A 59 -5.03 5.98 -6.38
C ALA A 59 -5.06 7.26 -5.55
N ALA A 60 -4.61 7.20 -4.30
CA ALA A 60 -4.55 8.36 -3.42
C ALA A 60 -3.64 9.47 -3.98
N THR A 61 -2.48 9.10 -4.51
CA THR A 61 -1.54 10.01 -5.17
C THR A 61 -2.20 10.70 -6.36
N CYS A 62 -2.87 9.94 -7.23
CA CYS A 62 -3.55 10.48 -8.40
C CYS A 62 -4.71 11.42 -8.01
N TYR A 63 -5.55 11.03 -7.05
CA TYR A 63 -6.59 11.93 -6.54
C TYR A 63 -6.01 13.23 -5.98
N ARG A 64 -4.88 13.16 -5.29
CA ARG A 64 -4.22 14.36 -4.76
C ARG A 64 -3.72 15.27 -5.88
N LEU A 65 -3.06 14.70 -6.90
CA LEU A 65 -2.60 15.45 -8.08
C LEU A 65 -3.77 16.07 -8.85
N GLY A 66 -4.91 15.37 -8.92
CA GLY A 66 -6.16 15.86 -9.50
C GLY A 66 -6.99 16.79 -8.58
N GLY A 67 -6.45 17.25 -7.44
CA GLY A 67 -7.13 18.17 -6.52
C GLY A 67 -8.27 17.56 -5.69
N CYS A 68 -8.51 16.26 -5.78
CA CYS A 68 -9.54 15.52 -5.04
C CYS A 68 -9.03 15.09 -3.66
N THR A 69 -8.69 16.05 -2.80
CA THR A 69 -8.02 15.81 -1.50
C THR A 69 -8.81 14.92 -0.54
N ASP A 70 -10.14 15.01 -0.52
CA ASP A 70 -10.98 14.14 0.33
C ASP A 70 -10.95 12.68 -0.11
N ARG A 71 -10.93 12.43 -1.44
CA ARG A 71 -10.77 11.06 -1.97
C ARG A 71 -9.39 10.52 -1.67
N ALA A 72 -8.34 11.33 -1.84
CA ALA A 72 -6.98 10.96 -1.48
C ALA A 72 -6.87 10.58 0.01
N ARG A 73 -7.39 11.43 0.91
CA ARG A 73 -7.42 11.17 2.35
C ARG A 73 -8.16 9.87 2.68
N ASN A 74 -9.33 9.66 2.10
CA ASN A 74 -10.13 8.45 2.34
C ASN A 74 -9.36 7.18 1.93
N ARG A 75 -8.74 7.18 0.74
CA ARG A 75 -7.91 6.04 0.28
C ARG A 75 -6.70 5.80 1.19
N CYS A 76 -6.04 6.86 1.64
CA CYS A 76 -4.95 6.73 2.60
C CYS A 76 -5.40 6.17 3.95
N GLN A 77 -6.55 6.60 4.47
CA GLN A 77 -7.10 6.05 5.72
C GLN A 77 -7.40 4.56 5.60
N GLN A 78 -7.99 4.14 4.47
CA GLN A 78 -8.21 2.71 4.19
C GLN A 78 -6.88 1.94 4.11
N GLY A 79 -5.89 2.51 3.42
CA GLY A 79 -4.56 1.90 3.29
C GLY A 79 -3.87 1.69 4.64
N VAL A 80 -3.92 2.68 5.54
CA VAL A 80 -3.37 2.53 6.90
C VAL A 80 -4.03 1.37 7.65
N LEU A 81 -5.37 1.28 7.62
CA LEU A 81 -6.10 0.21 8.30
C LEU A 81 -5.74 -1.19 7.76
N ILE A 82 -5.59 -1.32 6.45
CA ILE A 82 -5.21 -2.58 5.79
C ILE A 82 -3.77 -2.94 6.15
N ALA A 83 -2.85 -1.99 6.09
CA ALA A 83 -1.43 -2.22 6.38
C ALA A 83 -1.23 -2.59 7.85
N GLU A 84 -1.96 -1.96 8.77
CA GLU A 84 -1.94 -2.28 10.20
C GLU A 84 -2.46 -3.70 10.48
N GLU A 85 -3.54 -4.14 9.84
CA GLU A 85 -4.06 -5.52 9.94
C GLU A 85 -3.05 -6.54 9.40
N LEU A 86 -2.38 -6.23 8.29
CA LEU A 86 -1.36 -7.11 7.70
C LEU A 86 -0.09 -7.17 8.52
N LEU A 87 0.30 -6.03 9.11
CA LEU A 87 1.38 -5.94 10.07
C LEU A 87 1.09 -6.83 11.28
N ASP A 88 -0.11 -6.75 11.86
CA ASP A 88 -0.49 -7.59 13.01
C ASP A 88 -0.47 -9.09 12.67
N ARG A 89 -0.98 -9.46 11.50
CA ARG A 89 -0.92 -10.85 11.01
C ARG A 89 0.51 -11.34 10.83
N THR A 90 1.41 -10.49 10.33
CA THR A 90 2.81 -10.88 10.10
C THR A 90 3.61 -11.02 11.38
N LYS A 91 3.31 -10.23 12.44
CA LYS A 91 3.93 -10.42 13.78
C LYS A 91 3.78 -11.84 14.29
N ASN A 92 2.61 -12.43 14.08
CA ASN A 92 2.25 -13.74 14.62
C ASN A 92 2.83 -14.93 13.83
N ILE A 93 3.45 -14.69 12.66
CA ILE A 93 4.01 -15.77 11.82
C ILE A 93 5.41 -16.21 12.31
N GLY A 94 6.06 -15.45 13.19
CA GLY A 94 7.32 -15.88 13.84
C GLY A 94 8.48 -16.06 12.87
N GLY A 95 8.51 -15.29 11.77
CA GLY A 95 9.52 -15.42 10.74
C GLY A 95 10.91 -15.01 11.22
N THR A 96 11.85 -15.93 11.21
CA THR A 96 13.26 -15.71 11.61
C THR A 96 14.17 -15.39 10.43
N THR A 97 13.64 -15.40 9.21
CA THR A 97 14.43 -15.15 8.01
C THR A 97 14.55 -13.65 7.73
N ALA A 98 15.63 -13.25 7.03
CA ALA A 98 15.78 -11.87 6.56
C ALA A 98 14.60 -11.44 5.66
N TYR A 99 14.02 -12.38 4.89
CA TYR A 99 12.84 -12.11 4.07
C TYR A 99 11.61 -11.75 4.91
N ASP A 100 11.38 -12.45 6.02
CA ASP A 100 10.24 -12.17 6.89
C ASP A 100 10.37 -10.81 7.58
N ARG A 101 11.60 -10.43 7.97
CA ARG A 101 11.90 -9.11 8.54
C ARG A 101 11.71 -7.99 7.52
N ALA A 102 12.20 -8.16 6.29
CA ALA A 102 11.99 -7.21 5.21
C ALA A 102 10.49 -7.01 4.91
N ARG A 103 9.71 -8.11 4.89
CA ARG A 103 8.26 -8.04 4.73
C ARG A 103 7.59 -7.29 5.89
N TYR A 104 8.07 -7.50 7.11
CA TYR A 104 7.57 -6.80 8.29
C TYR A 104 7.84 -5.28 8.22
N ALA A 105 9.05 -4.89 7.82
CA ALA A 105 9.43 -3.49 7.62
C ALA A 105 8.62 -2.81 6.51
N ALA A 106 8.36 -3.50 5.40
CA ALA A 106 7.59 -2.97 4.27
C ALA A 106 6.18 -2.48 4.66
N TRP A 107 5.52 -3.10 5.65
CA TRP A 107 4.21 -2.61 6.11
C TRP A 107 4.31 -1.28 6.85
N TYR A 108 5.39 -1.03 7.59
CA TYR A 108 5.62 0.30 8.19
C TYR A 108 5.87 1.37 7.12
N GLU A 109 6.56 1.02 6.03
CA GLU A 109 6.73 1.91 4.88
C GLU A 109 5.38 2.27 4.25
N PHE A 110 4.52 1.28 3.97
CA PHE A 110 3.17 1.54 3.45
C PHE A 110 2.36 2.46 4.38
N ILE A 111 2.38 2.21 5.70
CA ILE A 111 1.70 3.08 6.68
C ILE A 111 2.25 4.52 6.60
N GLY A 112 3.58 4.67 6.56
CA GLY A 112 4.25 5.96 6.41
C GLY A 112 3.82 6.69 5.14
N ASP A 113 3.88 5.99 4.00
CA ASP A 113 3.54 6.53 2.68
C ASP A 113 2.07 6.98 2.61
N PHE A 114 1.13 6.17 3.11
CA PHE A 114 -0.26 6.57 3.20
C PHE A 114 -0.46 7.80 4.08
N ARG A 115 0.22 7.89 5.23
CA ARG A 115 0.15 9.07 6.10
C ARG A 115 0.73 10.32 5.41
N VAL A 116 1.81 10.16 4.65
CA VAL A 116 2.43 11.25 3.87
C VAL A 116 1.50 11.75 2.77
N VAL A 117 1.00 10.84 1.93
CA VAL A 117 0.13 11.15 0.78
C VAL A 117 -1.23 11.68 1.25
N GLY A 118 -1.79 11.13 2.33
CA GLY A 118 -3.09 11.53 2.87
C GLY A 118 -3.05 12.79 3.74
N ILE A 119 -1.86 13.31 4.06
CA ILE A 119 -1.67 14.38 5.06
C ILE A 119 -2.37 13.99 6.38
N LEU A 120 -2.12 12.76 6.83
CA LEU A 120 -2.63 12.27 8.10
C LEU A 120 -1.68 12.74 9.21
N THR A 121 -2.22 13.15 10.35
CA THR A 121 -1.57 14.04 11.35
C THR A 121 -0.44 13.43 12.18
N GLU A 122 0.18 12.32 11.75
CA GLU A 122 1.16 11.59 12.57
C GLU A 122 2.26 10.93 11.70
N LYS A 123 2.99 11.73 10.92
CA LYS A 123 3.99 11.24 9.94
C LYS A 123 5.26 10.65 10.55
N VAL A 124 5.66 11.11 11.74
CA VAL A 124 7.05 10.97 12.22
C VAL A 124 7.36 9.57 12.77
N SER A 125 6.41 8.90 13.42
CA SER A 125 6.70 7.64 14.13
C SER A 125 6.84 6.40 13.24
N ALA A 126 6.32 6.41 12.00
CA ALA A 126 6.30 5.22 11.16
C ALA A 126 7.64 4.94 10.47
N TYR A 127 8.28 5.97 9.89
CA TYR A 127 9.58 5.82 9.23
C TYR A 127 10.71 5.57 10.23
N GLU A 128 10.70 6.24 11.39
CA GLU A 128 11.63 5.97 12.49
C GLU A 128 11.58 4.50 12.92
N ARG A 129 10.39 3.87 12.86
CA ARG A 129 10.25 2.46 13.20
C ARG A 129 10.75 1.52 12.10
N ALA A 130 10.49 1.83 10.83
CA ALA A 130 11.03 1.08 9.70
C ALA A 130 12.57 1.11 9.73
N GLU A 131 13.13 2.29 9.98
CA GLU A 131 14.57 2.52 10.11
C GLU A 131 15.20 1.65 11.21
N GLN A 132 14.63 1.64 12.42
CA GLN A 132 15.11 0.79 13.52
C GLN A 132 15.18 -0.70 13.14
N ILE A 133 14.17 -1.21 12.42
CA ILE A 133 14.11 -2.63 12.03
C ILE A 133 15.23 -2.98 11.05
N TYR A 134 15.57 -2.08 10.13
CA TYR A 134 16.67 -2.30 9.18
C TYR A 134 18.04 -2.16 9.84
N PHE A 135 18.23 -1.22 10.77
CA PHE A 135 19.53 -0.91 11.36
C PHE A 135 19.91 -1.74 12.60
N GLU A 136 18.96 -2.38 13.31
CA GLU A 136 19.27 -3.37 14.35
C GLU A 136 20.06 -4.59 13.80
N GLU A 137 20.14 -4.77 12.48
CA GLU A 137 20.93 -5.83 11.83
C GLU A 137 22.41 -5.48 11.61
N GLU A 138 22.79 -4.21 11.51
CA GLU A 138 24.20 -3.83 11.29
C GLU A 138 25.06 -4.03 12.54
N THR A 139 24.47 -4.05 13.73
CA THR A 139 25.17 -4.17 15.02
C THR A 139 25.33 -5.61 15.51
N HIS A 140 24.75 -6.60 14.82
CA HIS A 140 24.76 -8.01 15.22
C HIS A 140 25.42 -8.97 14.21
N HIS A 141 26.10 -8.43 13.19
CA HIS A 141 27.01 -9.15 12.29
C HIS A 141 28.48 -8.79 12.58
#